data_AF-H8I4R7-F1
#
_entry.id   AF-H8I4R7-F1
#
_cell.length_a   1.000
_cell.length_b   1.000
_cell.length_c   1.000
_cell.angle_alpha   90.00
_cell.angle_beta   90.00
_cell.angle_gamma   90.00
#
_symmetry.space_group_name_H-M   'P 1'
#
loop_
_entity.id
_entity.type
_entity.pdbx_description
1 polymer ?
#
loop_
_entity_poly.entity_id
_entity_poly.type
_entity_poly.pdbx_seq_one_letter_code
_entity_poly.pdbx_strand_id
1 'polypeptide(L)'
;MPVLDLMNILLMAIIFIISLAVILAITRVRALENSTVKTIVYIGLGLIMFTLVGFTFNMWENPPSDGLIIAKDIVMPYTQFYPNLILAMAIAATVLITYMERDNYAYFFAGMGFAVLVPDLYKYIFINGRSDLALLGCALWAVVPMIWAFIWRESALIEMKAWEKFMRSLKATLISYPVYLFTAIIAIFGESNRGISLDALQGVASSVPEIIMFILVTIWLFYLLNIIIASVMFAVHDLFVHLLGYRRVVRAGSVRYERAMQASAKTPQPKPKVNHYAGLIEEMQVFSKYMGQIDRIRAASTIGRFKSEYQTLAAKYNEDSKADAEKMIRMIEQEFMKKY
;
A
#
# COMPACT_ATOMS: atom_id res chain seq x y z
N MET A 1 32.02 3.96 -19.04
CA MET A 1 30.59 3.61 -19.07
C MET A 1 30.50 2.24 -19.71
N PRO A 2 29.70 1.30 -19.16
CA PRO A 2 29.49 0.03 -19.85
C PRO A 2 29.01 0.33 -21.27
N VAL A 3 29.55 -0.37 -22.26
CA VAL A 3 29.04 -0.27 -23.63
C VAL A 3 27.56 -0.66 -23.55
N LEU A 4 26.70 0.29 -23.93
CA LEU A 4 25.24 0.11 -23.90
C LEU A 4 24.84 -0.79 -25.08
N ASP A 5 25.28 -2.04 -25.04
CA ASP A 5 24.92 -3.03 -26.04
C ASP A 5 23.45 -3.43 -25.83
N LEU A 6 22.78 -3.78 -26.93
CA LEU A 6 21.35 -4.15 -26.95
C LEU A 6 21.01 -5.20 -25.88
N MET A 7 21.93 -6.12 -25.61
CA MET A 7 21.80 -7.15 -24.59
C MET A 7 21.75 -6.57 -23.17
N ASN A 8 22.60 -5.58 -22.84
CA ASN A 8 22.61 -4.93 -21.53
C ASN A 8 21.34 -4.12 -21.30
N ILE A 9 20.86 -3.42 -22.34
CA ILE A 9 19.59 -2.66 -22.27
C ILE A 9 18.42 -3.62 -22.04
N LEU A 10 18.37 -4.74 -22.75
CA LEU A 10 17.33 -5.75 -22.58
C LEU A 10 17.36 -6.34 -21.16
N LEU A 11 18.54 -6.66 -20.64
CA LEU A 11 18.71 -7.19 -19.29
C LEU A 11 18.24 -6.17 -18.24
N MET A 12 18.59 -4.89 -18.39
CA MET A 12 18.09 -3.82 -17.52
C MET A 12 16.56 -3.69 -17.59
N ALA A 13 15.97 -3.79 -18.78
CA ALA A 13 14.51 -3.74 -18.91
C ALA A 13 13.85 -4.93 -18.19
N ILE A 14 14.39 -6.13 -18.36
CA ILE A 14 13.89 -7.35 -17.69
C ILE A 14 13.99 -7.22 -16.17
N ILE A 15 15.14 -6.82 -15.64
CA ILE A 15 15.35 -6.66 -14.20
C ILE A 15 14.33 -5.65 -13.65
N PHE A 16 14.17 -4.51 -14.31
CA PHE A 16 13.21 -3.48 -13.89
C PHE A 16 11.76 -4.00 -13.89
N ILE A 17 11.36 -4.73 -14.94
CA ILE A 17 10.01 -5.31 -15.06
C ILE A 17 9.77 -6.34 -13.97
N ILE A 18 10.73 -7.23 -13.68
CA ILE A 18 10.59 -8.23 -12.63
C ILE A 18 10.50 -7.54 -11.26
N SER A 19 11.35 -6.55 -10.99
CA SER A 19 11.31 -5.76 -9.76
C SER A 19 9.95 -5.07 -9.55
N LEU A 20 9.37 -4.51 -10.62
CA LEU A 20 8.04 -3.93 -10.57
C LEU A 20 6.95 -4.99 -10.36
N ALA A 21 7.07 -6.15 -11.00
CA ALA A 21 6.15 -7.26 -10.83
C ALA A 21 6.14 -7.80 -9.40
N VAL A 22 7.29 -7.90 -8.74
CA VAL A 22 7.40 -8.25 -7.31
C VAL A 22 6.62 -7.26 -6.45
N ILE A 23 6.80 -5.96 -6.68
CA ILE A 23 6.09 -4.90 -5.95
C ILE A 23 4.57 -5.05 -6.13
N LEU A 24 4.09 -5.25 -7.35
CA LEU A 24 2.67 -5.44 -7.63
C LEU A 24 2.14 -6.74 -7.00
N ALA A 25 2.93 -7.81 -6.98
CA ALA A 25 2.56 -9.08 -6.40
C ALA A 25 2.29 -8.99 -4.88
N ILE A 26 2.95 -8.09 -4.15
CA ILE A 26 2.73 -7.89 -2.70
C ILE A 26 1.24 -7.69 -2.37
N THR A 27 0.53 -6.94 -3.22
CA THR A 27 -0.90 -6.68 -3.04
C THR A 27 -1.77 -7.94 -3.18
N ARG A 28 -1.32 -8.91 -4.00
CA ARG A 28 -1.98 -10.20 -4.21
C ARG A 28 -1.62 -11.21 -3.12
N VAL A 29 -0.35 -11.27 -2.72
CA VAL A 29 0.14 -12.14 -1.64
C VAL A 29 -0.58 -11.85 -0.33
N ARG A 30 -0.90 -10.58 -0.10
CA ARG A 30 -1.74 -10.15 1.01
C ARG A 30 -3.08 -10.89 1.12
N ALA A 31 -3.73 -11.17 -0.01
CA ALA A 31 -5.04 -11.83 -0.03
C ALA A 31 -4.99 -13.30 0.44
N LEU A 32 -3.81 -13.88 0.63
CA LEU A 32 -3.66 -15.23 1.15
C LEU A 32 -4.04 -15.27 2.64
N GLU A 33 -4.90 -16.22 3.00
CA GLU A 33 -5.36 -16.42 4.39
C GLU A 33 -4.33 -17.20 5.24
N ASN A 34 -3.57 -18.11 4.61
CA ASN A 34 -2.59 -18.94 5.30
C ASN A 34 -1.29 -18.17 5.58
N SER A 35 -0.97 -17.97 6.86
CA SER A 35 0.21 -17.23 7.32
C SER A 35 1.53 -17.88 6.92
N THR A 36 1.63 -19.21 6.98
CA THR A 36 2.86 -19.94 6.62
C THR A 36 3.15 -19.81 5.13
N VAL A 37 2.15 -20.01 4.27
CA VAL A 37 2.29 -19.85 2.82
C VAL A 37 2.68 -18.42 2.49
N LYS A 38 2.03 -17.44 3.12
CA LYS A 38 2.35 -16.03 2.95
C LYS A 38 3.80 -15.70 3.31
N THR A 39 4.30 -16.21 4.44
CA THR A 39 5.71 -16.04 4.84
C THR A 39 6.67 -16.63 3.82
N ILE A 40 6.42 -17.85 3.34
CA ILE A 40 7.26 -18.51 2.33
C ILE A 40 7.28 -17.69 1.03
N VAL A 41 6.13 -17.17 0.61
CA VAL A 41 6.05 -16.33 -0.60
C VAL A 41 6.81 -15.02 -0.41
N TYR A 42 6.72 -14.35 0.74
CA TYR A 42 7.51 -13.13 0.99
C TYR A 42 9.02 -13.40 1.05
N ILE A 43 9.45 -14.53 1.61
CA ILE A 43 10.85 -14.96 1.55
C ILE A 43 11.30 -15.14 0.10
N GLY A 44 10.51 -15.88 -0.70
CA GLY A 44 10.82 -16.10 -2.12
C GLY A 44 10.88 -14.80 -2.93
N LEU A 45 9.91 -13.90 -2.75
CA LEU A 45 9.90 -12.59 -3.39
C LEU A 45 11.07 -11.72 -2.94
N GLY A 46 11.43 -11.77 -1.65
CA GLY A 46 12.59 -11.07 -1.10
C GLY A 46 13.89 -11.55 -1.74
N LEU A 47 14.11 -12.87 -1.80
CA LEU A 47 15.27 -13.46 -2.45
C LEU A 47 15.40 -12.99 -3.90
N ILE A 48 14.31 -13.08 -4.69
CA ILE A 48 14.30 -12.62 -6.08
C ILE A 48 14.67 -11.13 -6.14
N MET A 49 13.99 -10.29 -5.37
CA MET A 49 14.17 -8.84 -5.44
C MET A 49 15.59 -8.40 -5.07
N PHE A 50 16.13 -8.93 -3.98
CA PHE A 50 17.46 -8.55 -3.50
C PHE A 50 18.58 -9.17 -4.35
N THR A 51 18.41 -10.38 -4.90
CA THR A 51 19.36 -10.90 -5.88
C THR A 51 19.38 -10.07 -7.16
N LEU A 52 18.23 -9.54 -7.62
CA LEU A 52 18.19 -8.61 -8.75
C LEU A 52 18.96 -7.32 -8.47
N VAL A 53 18.88 -6.78 -7.25
CA VAL A 53 19.74 -5.65 -6.83
C VAL A 53 21.21 -6.05 -6.99
N GLY A 54 21.63 -7.19 -6.47
CA GLY A 54 23.00 -7.70 -6.61
C GLY A 54 23.47 -7.78 -8.07
N PHE A 55 22.63 -8.30 -8.96
CA PHE A 55 22.93 -8.36 -10.39
C PHE A 55 23.12 -6.96 -10.99
N THR A 56 22.31 -5.97 -10.61
CA THR A 56 22.49 -4.61 -11.14
C THR A 56 23.79 -3.94 -10.70
N PHE A 57 24.23 -4.19 -9.47
CA PHE A 57 25.53 -3.70 -8.99
C PHE A 57 26.67 -4.34 -9.78
N ASN A 58 26.59 -5.64 -10.04
CA ASN A 58 27.58 -6.37 -10.85
C ASN A 58 27.62 -5.98 -12.32
N MET A 59 26.46 -5.73 -12.96
CA MET A 59 26.39 -5.34 -14.37
C MET A 59 27.16 -4.05 -14.68
N TRP A 60 27.37 -3.19 -13.68
CA TRP A 60 28.07 -1.93 -13.82
C TRP A 60 29.54 -1.97 -13.40
N GLU A 61 29.99 -3.09 -12.86
CA GLU A 61 31.40 -3.37 -12.61
C GLU A 61 32.05 -3.68 -13.97
N ASN A 62 32.79 -2.72 -14.55
CA ASN A 62 33.57 -2.97 -15.76
C ASN A 62 35.01 -3.27 -15.35
N PRO A 63 35.47 -4.53 -15.36
CA PRO A 63 36.89 -4.80 -15.18
C PRO A 63 37.66 -4.24 -16.39
N PRO A 64 38.76 -3.49 -16.18
CA PRO A 64 39.62 -3.09 -17.29
C PRO A 64 40.19 -4.33 -18.00
N SER A 65 40.46 -4.19 -19.30
CA SER A 65 41.01 -5.24 -20.19
C SER A 65 42.31 -5.89 -19.70
N ASP A 66 42.98 -5.26 -18.74
CA ASP A 66 44.27 -5.70 -18.20
C ASP A 66 44.12 -6.56 -16.93
N GLY A 67 42.89 -6.91 -16.52
CA GLY A 67 42.59 -7.88 -15.46
C GLY A 67 42.81 -7.40 -14.02
N LEU A 68 43.30 -6.17 -13.82
CA LEU A 68 43.46 -5.55 -12.51
C LEU A 68 42.20 -4.76 -12.14
N ILE A 69 41.32 -5.38 -11.34
CA ILE A 69 40.18 -4.67 -10.74
C ILE A 69 40.73 -3.59 -9.78
N ILE A 70 40.47 -2.32 -10.09
CA ILE A 70 40.85 -1.20 -9.23
C ILE A 70 39.68 -0.93 -8.28
N ALA A 71 39.96 -0.49 -7.04
CA ALA A 71 38.92 -0.15 -6.05
C ALA A 71 37.84 0.80 -6.59
N LYS A 72 38.19 1.65 -7.56
CA LYS A 72 37.27 2.54 -8.27
C LYS A 72 36.18 1.80 -9.05
N ASP A 73 36.51 0.66 -9.66
CA ASP A 73 35.59 -0.12 -10.49
C ASP A 73 34.55 -0.84 -9.61
N ILE A 74 34.97 -1.28 -8.42
CA ILE A 74 34.11 -1.91 -7.41
C ILE A 74 33.10 -0.92 -6.82
N VAL A 75 33.51 0.33 -6.56
CA VAL A 75 32.60 1.35 -6.00
C VAL A 75 31.80 2.10 -7.06
N MET A 76 32.17 1.98 -8.33
CA MET A 76 31.48 2.68 -9.43
C MET A 76 29.97 2.44 -9.40
N PRO A 77 29.44 1.20 -9.26
CA PRO A 77 28.00 0.92 -9.24
C PRO A 77 27.22 1.69 -8.17
N TYR A 78 27.84 1.95 -7.00
CA TYR A 78 27.23 2.71 -5.91
C TYR A 78 26.92 4.16 -6.28
N THR A 79 27.62 4.70 -7.27
CA THR A 79 27.41 6.07 -7.80
C THR A 79 26.48 6.11 -9.02
N GLN A 80 25.96 4.97 -9.46
CA GLN A 80 25.13 4.88 -10.67
C GLN A 80 23.65 4.95 -10.33
N PHE A 81 22.89 5.61 -11.19
CA PHE A 81 21.44 5.76 -10.99
C PHE A 81 20.70 4.42 -10.97
N TYR A 82 21.00 3.52 -11.91
CA TYR A 82 20.19 2.32 -12.13
C TYR A 82 20.27 1.29 -10.99
N PRO A 83 21.44 0.88 -10.48
CA PRO A 83 21.51 -0.02 -9.33
C PRO A 83 20.84 0.56 -8.08
N ASN A 84 21.03 1.85 -7.82
CA ASN A 84 20.38 2.55 -6.71
C ASN A 84 18.86 2.64 -6.89
N LEU A 85 18.35 2.74 -8.13
CA LEU A 85 16.92 2.73 -8.41
C LEU A 85 16.30 1.37 -8.04
N ILE A 86 16.93 0.26 -8.45
CA ILE A 86 16.44 -1.09 -8.13
C ILE A 86 16.52 -1.36 -6.62
N LEU A 87 17.59 -0.90 -5.95
CA LEU A 87 17.69 -0.93 -4.49
C LEU A 87 16.56 -0.13 -3.82
N ALA A 88 16.29 1.09 -4.29
CA ALA A 88 15.21 1.92 -3.77
C ALA A 88 13.83 1.27 -3.98
N MET A 89 13.62 0.55 -5.09
CA MET A 89 12.43 -0.26 -5.31
C MET A 89 12.32 -1.42 -4.32
N ALA A 90 13.42 -2.10 -4.00
CA ALA A 90 13.43 -3.20 -3.01
C ALA A 90 13.14 -2.70 -1.59
N ILE A 91 13.67 -1.53 -1.25
CA ILE A 91 13.37 -0.84 0.01
C ILE A 91 11.91 -0.39 0.04
N ALA A 92 11.38 0.16 -1.06
CA ALA A 92 9.97 0.54 -1.15
C ALA A 92 9.02 -0.68 -1.05
N ALA A 93 9.39 -1.82 -1.62
CA ALA A 93 8.68 -3.08 -1.42
C ALA A 93 8.63 -3.48 0.07
N THR A 94 9.76 -3.35 0.76
CA THR A 94 9.88 -3.61 2.20
C THR A 94 8.93 -2.72 3.00
N VAL A 95 8.98 -1.40 2.75
CA VAL A 95 8.10 -0.40 3.39
C VAL A 95 6.64 -0.68 3.10
N LEU A 96 6.30 -1.08 1.88
CA LEU A 96 4.94 -1.41 1.50
C LEU A 96 4.42 -2.62 2.30
N ILE A 97 5.20 -3.70 2.39
CA ILE A 97 4.84 -4.88 3.18
C ILE A 97 4.64 -4.48 4.64
N THR A 98 5.55 -3.68 5.21
CA THR A 98 5.43 -3.17 6.59
C THR A 98 4.11 -2.42 6.77
N TYR A 99 3.76 -1.55 5.83
CA TYR A 99 2.53 -0.76 5.88
C TYR A 99 1.25 -1.58 5.72
N MET A 100 1.29 -2.67 4.94
CA MET A 100 0.11 -3.46 4.56
C MET A 100 -0.20 -4.62 5.52
N GLU A 101 0.82 -5.31 6.03
CA GLU A 101 0.71 -6.67 6.57
C GLU A 101 1.21 -6.83 8.01
N ARG A 102 1.72 -5.75 8.63
CA ARG A 102 2.50 -5.72 9.89
C ARG A 102 3.98 -6.06 9.69
N ASP A 103 4.74 -5.87 10.77
CA ASP A 103 6.20 -5.91 10.85
C ASP A 103 6.80 -7.30 10.62
N ASN A 104 6.18 -8.38 11.10
CA ASN A 104 6.74 -9.73 10.98
C ASN A 104 7.02 -10.15 9.52
N TYR A 105 6.06 -9.97 8.60
CA TYR A 105 6.24 -10.32 7.19
C TYR A 105 7.26 -9.41 6.49
N ALA A 106 7.30 -8.13 6.90
CA ALA A 106 8.29 -7.20 6.39
C ALA A 106 9.70 -7.58 6.83
N TYR A 107 9.89 -8.07 8.05
CA TYR A 107 11.21 -8.55 8.50
C TYR A 107 11.65 -9.83 7.77
N PHE A 108 10.73 -10.75 7.43
CA PHE A 108 11.08 -11.91 6.61
C PHE A 108 11.52 -11.49 5.20
N PHE A 109 10.81 -10.55 4.58
CA PHE A 109 11.19 -9.99 3.28
C PHE A 109 12.51 -9.22 3.36
N ALA A 110 12.62 -8.27 4.30
CA ALA A 110 13.80 -7.43 4.50
C ALA A 110 15.04 -8.24 4.88
N GLY A 111 14.87 -9.30 5.69
CA GLY A 111 15.94 -10.20 6.07
C GLY A 111 16.60 -10.87 4.85
N MET A 112 15.89 -11.01 3.73
CA MET A 112 16.48 -11.49 2.47
C MET A 112 17.40 -10.46 1.80
N GLY A 113 17.63 -9.30 2.40
CA GLY A 113 18.59 -8.30 1.94
C GLY A 113 19.99 -8.88 1.75
N PHE A 114 20.39 -9.92 2.49
CA PHE A 114 21.66 -10.60 2.27
C PHE A 114 21.82 -11.11 0.82
N ALA A 115 20.71 -11.38 0.12
CA ALA A 115 20.70 -11.95 -1.21
C ALA A 115 21.26 -10.99 -2.28
N VAL A 116 21.49 -9.72 -1.94
CA VAL A 116 22.25 -8.77 -2.77
C VAL A 116 23.66 -9.30 -3.06
N LEU A 117 24.27 -10.04 -2.13
CA LEU A 117 25.62 -10.60 -2.31
C LEU A 117 25.66 -11.95 -3.02
N VAL A 118 24.50 -12.57 -3.32
CA VAL A 118 24.46 -13.89 -3.96
C VAL A 118 25.27 -13.94 -5.27
N PRO A 119 25.20 -12.93 -6.16
CA PRO A 119 25.99 -12.95 -7.40
C PRO A 119 27.51 -12.90 -7.15
N ASP A 120 27.96 -12.26 -6.07
CA ASP A 120 29.39 -12.10 -5.74
C ASP A 120 29.93 -13.14 -4.78
N LEU A 121 29.06 -13.94 -4.14
CA LEU A 121 29.44 -14.91 -3.12
C LEU A 121 30.57 -15.84 -3.59
N TYR A 122 30.53 -16.22 -4.88
CA TYR A 122 31.56 -17.05 -5.51
C TYR A 122 32.92 -16.35 -5.55
N LYS A 123 32.96 -15.07 -5.94
CA LYS A 123 34.19 -14.27 -5.97
C LYS A 123 34.80 -14.16 -4.58
N TYR A 124 33.98 -13.85 -3.57
CA TYR A 124 34.47 -13.68 -2.20
C TYR A 124 35.02 -14.99 -1.62
N ILE A 125 34.27 -16.07 -1.72
CA ILE A 125 34.57 -17.31 -0.99
C ILE A 125 35.63 -18.13 -1.72
N PHE A 126 35.48 -18.31 -3.04
CA PHE A 126 36.30 -19.27 -3.79
C PHE A 126 37.47 -18.62 -4.54
N ILE A 127 37.30 -17.38 -5.02
CA ILE A 127 38.39 -16.68 -5.74
C ILE A 127 39.32 -15.97 -4.75
N ASN A 128 38.76 -15.22 -3.81
CA ASN A 128 39.54 -14.37 -2.90
C ASN A 128 39.75 -14.98 -1.50
N GLY A 129 39.05 -16.07 -1.15
CA GLY A 129 39.19 -16.73 0.15
C GLY A 129 38.72 -15.90 1.35
N ARG A 130 37.84 -14.90 1.13
CA ARG A 130 37.33 -13.94 2.11
C ARG A 130 35.92 -14.30 2.58
N SER A 131 35.74 -15.50 3.12
CA SER A 131 34.43 -15.96 3.61
C SER A 131 33.90 -15.14 4.80
N ASP A 132 34.81 -14.57 5.59
CA ASP A 132 34.52 -13.64 6.68
C ASP A 132 33.86 -12.35 6.18
N LEU A 133 34.43 -11.73 5.15
CA LEU A 133 33.88 -10.52 4.54
C LEU A 133 32.58 -10.82 3.77
N ALA A 134 32.44 -12.01 3.18
CA ALA A 134 31.18 -12.43 2.56
C ALA A 134 30.05 -12.49 3.59
N LEU A 135 30.29 -13.11 4.75
CA LEU A 135 29.31 -13.20 5.84
C LEU A 135 28.97 -11.82 6.42
N LEU A 136 29.98 -10.98 6.65
CA LEU A 136 29.78 -9.61 7.14
C LEU A 136 28.98 -8.78 6.13
N GLY A 137 29.31 -8.87 4.85
CA GLY A 137 28.57 -8.21 3.78
C GLY A 137 27.11 -8.67 3.74
N CYS A 138 26.86 -9.97 3.85
CA CYS A 138 25.50 -10.53 3.90
C CYS A 138 24.70 -9.94 5.06
N ALA A 139 25.32 -9.83 6.24
CA ALA A 139 24.69 -9.21 7.41
C ALA A 139 24.38 -7.73 7.17
N LEU A 140 25.34 -6.94 6.66
CA LEU A 140 25.13 -5.51 6.41
C LEU A 140 24.03 -5.25 5.37
N TRP A 141 24.01 -6.03 4.29
CA TRP A 141 22.97 -5.92 3.26
C TRP A 141 21.58 -6.31 3.78
N ALA A 142 21.47 -7.25 4.72
CA ALA A 142 20.21 -7.54 5.41
C ALA A 142 19.79 -6.40 6.36
N VAL A 143 20.74 -5.76 7.04
CA VAL A 143 20.44 -4.69 8.01
C VAL A 143 19.83 -3.45 7.34
N VAL A 144 20.27 -3.09 6.13
CA VAL A 144 19.74 -1.92 5.38
C VAL A 144 18.20 -1.94 5.28
N PRO A 145 17.55 -2.91 4.62
CA PRO A 145 16.09 -2.96 4.54
C PRO A 145 15.42 -3.25 5.90
N MET A 146 16.09 -3.94 6.83
CA MET A 146 15.56 -4.18 8.18
C MET A 146 15.38 -2.86 8.96
N ILE A 147 16.29 -1.89 8.81
CA ILE A 147 16.15 -0.54 9.39
C ILE A 147 14.88 0.13 8.86
N TRP A 148 14.60 -0.01 7.56
CA TRP A 148 13.38 0.53 6.96
C TRP A 148 12.12 -0.13 7.53
N ALA A 149 12.07 -1.47 7.58
CA ALA A 149 10.96 -2.19 8.19
C ALA A 149 10.74 -1.75 9.65
N PHE A 150 11.82 -1.58 10.41
CA PHE A 150 11.77 -1.16 11.82
C PHE A 150 11.19 0.25 11.99
N ILE A 151 11.64 1.23 11.20
CA ILE A 151 11.17 2.63 11.31
C ILE A 151 9.71 2.79 10.88
N TRP A 152 9.27 1.94 9.94
CA TRP A 152 7.93 1.97 9.39
C TRP A 152 6.93 1.07 10.14
N ARG A 153 7.36 0.26 11.11
CA ARG A 153 6.48 -0.71 11.82
C ARG A 153 5.25 -0.07 12.45
N GLU A 154 5.41 1.12 13.05
CA GLU A 154 4.33 1.84 13.72
C GLU A 154 3.37 2.51 12.73
N SER A 155 3.86 2.82 11.53
CA SER A 155 3.10 3.46 10.46
C SER A 155 2.00 2.56 9.91
N ALA A 156 2.13 1.23 10.07
CA ALA A 156 1.13 0.27 9.66
C ALA A 156 -0.23 0.52 10.34
N LEU A 157 -0.24 1.09 11.55
CA LEU A 157 -1.43 1.22 12.39
C LEU A 157 -2.04 2.62 12.40
N ILE A 158 -1.51 3.55 11.62
CA ILE A 158 -1.91 4.96 11.65
C ILE A 158 -2.17 5.45 10.22
N GLU A 159 -3.08 6.40 10.05
CA GLU A 159 -3.19 7.19 8.83
C GLU A 159 -2.17 8.33 8.89
N MET A 160 -1.10 8.20 8.11
CA MET A 160 -0.01 9.19 8.09
C MET A 160 -0.21 10.23 7.00
N LYS A 161 0.08 11.49 7.32
CA LYS A 161 0.14 12.58 6.35
C LYS A 161 1.38 12.44 5.45
N ALA A 162 1.35 13.04 4.26
CA ALA A 162 2.47 13.02 3.31
C ALA A 162 3.78 13.54 3.93
N TRP A 163 3.71 14.61 4.72
CA TRP A 163 4.86 15.17 5.43
C TRP A 163 5.49 14.19 6.44
N GLU A 164 4.66 13.46 7.18
CA GLU A 164 5.13 12.49 8.15
C GLU A 164 5.76 11.27 7.47
N LYS A 165 5.22 10.85 6.31
CA LYS A 165 5.81 9.82 5.46
C LYS A 165 7.21 10.24 4.96
N PHE A 166 7.33 11.48 4.48
CA PHE A 166 8.62 12.07 4.07
C PHE A 166 9.64 12.06 5.22
N MET A 167 9.26 12.56 6.39
CA MET A 167 10.15 12.61 7.56
C MET A 167 10.58 11.22 8.04
N ARG A 168 9.71 10.21 7.97
CA ARG A 168 10.10 8.83 8.27
C ARG A 168 11.05 8.25 7.24
N SER A 169 10.82 8.47 5.95
CA SER A 169 11.77 8.10 4.88
C SER A 169 13.13 8.78 5.09
N LEU A 170 13.14 10.05 5.46
CA LEU A 170 14.36 10.80 5.77
C LEU A 170 15.11 10.20 6.97
N LYS A 171 14.38 9.85 8.05
CA LYS A 171 14.98 9.18 9.21
C LYS A 171 15.55 7.80 8.84
N ALA A 172 14.83 7.04 8.00
CA ALA A 172 15.29 5.72 7.56
C ALA A 172 16.51 5.78 6.65
N THR A 173 16.53 6.71 5.70
CA THR A 173 17.72 6.97 4.87
C THR A 173 18.90 7.42 5.72
N LEU A 174 18.72 8.34 6.66
CA LEU A 174 19.78 8.81 7.56
C LEU A 174 20.43 7.68 8.37
N ILE A 175 19.62 6.75 8.90
CA ILE A 175 20.11 5.64 9.72
C ILE A 175 20.68 4.49 8.87
N SER A 176 20.09 4.19 7.72
CA SER A 176 20.55 3.10 6.85
C SER A 176 21.76 3.48 6.00
N TYR A 177 22.01 4.76 5.78
CA TYR A 177 23.10 5.22 4.92
C TYR A 177 24.52 4.85 5.41
N PRO A 178 24.88 5.00 6.71
CA PRO A 178 26.17 4.52 7.19
C PRO A 178 26.38 3.01 6.95
N VAL A 179 25.31 2.20 7.13
CA VAL A 179 25.35 0.76 6.87
C VAL A 179 25.56 0.50 5.37
N TYR A 180 24.86 1.22 4.50
CA TYR A 180 25.04 1.16 3.06
C TYR A 180 26.48 1.52 2.65
N LEU A 181 27.08 2.58 3.23
CA LEU A 181 28.48 2.92 2.99
C LEU A 181 29.44 1.80 3.41
N PHE A 182 29.18 1.14 4.55
CA PHE A 182 29.99 -0.01 4.97
C PHE A 182 29.92 -1.15 3.95
N THR A 183 28.80 -1.36 3.25
CA THR A 183 28.75 -2.38 2.19
C THR A 183 29.74 -2.09 1.06
N ALA A 184 29.94 -0.82 0.68
CA ALA A 184 30.93 -0.44 -0.34
C ALA A 184 32.36 -0.70 0.13
N ILE A 185 32.63 -0.46 1.43
CA ILE A 185 33.94 -0.76 2.02
C ILE A 185 34.20 -2.28 2.00
N ILE A 186 33.20 -3.08 2.37
CA ILE A 186 33.29 -4.55 2.29
C ILE A 186 33.49 -5.01 0.86
N ALA A 187 32.82 -4.41 -0.13
CA ALA A 187 33.05 -4.69 -1.54
C ALA A 187 34.49 -4.48 -1.94
N ILE A 188 35.09 -3.32 -1.61
CA ILE A 188 36.50 -3.03 -1.94
C ILE A 188 37.43 -4.11 -1.40
N PHE A 189 37.29 -4.51 -0.13
CA PHE A 189 38.21 -5.45 0.51
C PHE A 189 37.88 -6.93 0.23
N GLY A 190 36.63 -7.24 -0.11
CA GLY A 190 36.17 -8.60 -0.36
C GLY A 190 36.33 -9.04 -1.81
N GLU A 191 36.19 -8.10 -2.76
CA GLU A 191 36.31 -8.36 -4.21
C GLU A 191 37.74 -8.15 -4.72
N SER A 192 38.54 -7.36 -4.01
CA SER A 192 39.97 -7.23 -4.31
C SER A 192 40.82 -8.21 -3.51
N ASN A 193 41.90 -8.69 -4.11
CA ASN A 193 42.90 -9.52 -3.42
C ASN A 193 43.81 -8.68 -2.48
N ARG A 194 43.44 -7.43 -2.19
CA ARG A 194 44.22 -6.50 -1.36
C ARG A 194 44.07 -6.90 0.09
N GLY A 195 45.20 -7.07 0.79
CA GLY A 195 45.18 -7.14 2.24
C GLY A 195 44.79 -5.79 2.85
N ILE A 196 44.17 -5.80 4.02
CA ILE A 196 44.07 -4.60 4.86
C ILE A 196 45.47 -4.36 5.43
N SER A 197 46.30 -3.60 4.71
CA SER A 197 47.65 -3.22 5.12
C SER A 197 47.73 -1.75 5.51
N LEU A 198 48.78 -1.37 6.24
CA LEU A 198 49.03 0.03 6.63
C LEU A 198 49.17 0.95 5.39
N ASP A 199 49.72 0.42 4.30
CA ASP A 199 49.87 1.12 3.02
C ASP A 199 48.52 1.35 2.33
N ALA A 200 47.58 0.39 2.44
CA ALA A 200 46.22 0.56 1.96
C ALA A 200 45.49 1.67 2.75
N LEU A 201 45.73 1.76 4.07
CA LEU A 201 45.19 2.82 4.92
C LEU A 201 45.82 4.20 4.62
N GLN A 202 47.11 4.26 4.31
CA GLN A 202 47.75 5.50 3.85
C GLN A 202 47.26 5.96 2.47
N GLY A 203 46.97 5.02 1.56
CA GLY A 203 46.35 5.33 0.26
C GLY A 203 44.92 5.89 0.37
N VAL A 204 44.19 5.53 1.43
CA VAL A 204 42.89 6.14 1.75
C VAL A 204 43.07 7.61 2.16
N ALA A 205 44.11 7.93 2.93
CA ALA A 205 44.39 9.29 3.38
C ALA A 205 44.80 10.23 2.22
N SER A 206 45.49 9.71 1.19
CA SER A 206 45.81 10.49 -0.02
C SER A 206 44.63 10.67 -0.97
N SER A 207 43.60 9.84 -0.86
CA SER A 207 42.40 9.84 -1.72
C SER A 207 41.19 10.55 -1.09
N VAL A 208 41.40 11.29 0.01
CA VAL A 208 40.34 11.95 0.79
C VAL A 208 39.38 12.80 -0.08
N PRO A 209 39.83 13.63 -1.03
CA PRO A 209 38.93 14.41 -1.87
C PRO A 209 37.98 13.54 -2.72
N GLU A 210 38.48 12.43 -3.26
CA GLU A 210 37.71 11.49 -4.08
C GLU A 210 36.70 10.71 -3.23
N ILE A 211 37.09 10.33 -2.02
CA ILE A 211 36.21 9.67 -1.04
C ILE A 211 35.09 10.62 -0.61
N ILE A 212 35.38 11.90 -0.36
CA ILE A 212 34.36 12.90 -0.03
C ILE A 212 33.39 13.06 -1.20
N MET A 213 33.89 13.17 -2.43
CA MET A 213 33.04 13.26 -3.61
C MET A 213 32.16 12.02 -3.78
N PHE A 214 32.72 10.81 -3.59
CA PHE A 214 31.97 9.56 -3.58
C PHE A 214 30.84 9.60 -2.56
N ILE A 215 31.15 9.94 -1.30
CA ILE A 215 30.16 10.06 -0.22
C ILE A 215 29.06 11.06 -0.59
N LEU A 216 29.40 12.23 -1.13
CA LEU A 216 28.40 13.24 -1.50
C LEU A 216 27.47 12.75 -2.61
N VAL A 217 28.03 12.09 -3.64
CA VAL A 217 27.24 11.53 -4.76
C VAL A 217 26.34 10.40 -4.27
N THR A 218 26.85 9.51 -3.43
CA THR A 218 26.06 8.40 -2.87
C THR A 218 25.01 8.89 -1.88
N ILE A 219 25.28 9.93 -1.07
CA ILE A 219 24.25 10.60 -0.25
C ILE A 219 23.14 11.08 -1.17
N TRP A 220 23.49 11.85 -2.20
CA TRP A 220 22.50 12.45 -3.09
C TRP A 220 21.63 11.38 -3.75
N LEU A 221 22.23 10.37 -4.37
CA LEU A 221 21.50 9.32 -5.07
C LEU A 221 20.70 8.43 -4.11
N PHE A 222 21.31 7.95 -3.03
CA PHE A 222 20.65 7.06 -2.09
C PHE A 222 19.49 7.76 -1.37
N TYR A 223 19.69 9.00 -0.90
CA TYR A 223 18.63 9.74 -0.20
C TYR A 223 17.49 10.09 -1.15
N LEU A 224 17.81 10.70 -2.28
CA LEU A 224 16.81 11.16 -3.23
C LEU A 224 15.96 9.99 -3.75
N LEU A 225 16.60 8.90 -4.20
CA LEU A 225 15.88 7.77 -4.77
C LEU A 225 15.03 7.06 -3.72
N ASN A 226 15.58 6.75 -2.54
CA ASN A 226 14.81 6.04 -1.52
C ASN A 226 13.64 6.87 -0.99
N ILE A 227 13.82 8.18 -0.78
CA ILE A 227 12.72 9.05 -0.33
C ILE A 227 11.64 9.16 -1.39
N ILE A 228 12.00 9.41 -2.65
CA ILE A 228 11.05 9.56 -3.75
C ILE A 228 10.31 8.24 -3.99
N ILE A 229 11.03 7.14 -4.20
CA ILE A 229 10.43 5.85 -4.56
C ILE A 229 9.56 5.32 -3.43
N ALA A 230 10.00 5.39 -2.16
CA ALA A 230 9.15 5.00 -1.03
C ALA A 230 7.88 5.86 -0.93
N SER A 231 7.96 7.16 -1.23
CA SER A 231 6.81 8.07 -1.21
C SER A 231 5.83 7.81 -2.35
N VAL A 232 6.33 7.65 -3.58
CA VAL A 232 5.55 7.30 -4.77
C VAL A 232 4.86 5.96 -4.59
N MET A 233 5.50 5.01 -3.92
CA MET A 233 4.95 3.68 -3.69
C MET A 233 3.61 3.71 -2.94
N PHE A 234 3.43 4.64 -2.01
CA PHE A 234 2.14 4.82 -1.35
C PHE A 234 1.06 5.33 -2.31
N ALA A 235 1.39 6.27 -3.20
CA ALA A 235 0.44 6.77 -4.19
C ALA A 235 0.04 5.67 -5.19
N VAL A 236 1.01 4.88 -5.64
CA VAL A 236 0.78 3.72 -6.53
C VAL A 236 -0.09 2.68 -5.82
N HIS A 237 0.19 2.40 -4.55
CA HIS A 237 -0.60 1.48 -3.74
C HIS A 237 -2.04 1.97 -3.55
N ASP A 238 -2.22 3.23 -3.16
CA ASP A 238 -3.56 3.81 -2.98
C ASP A 238 -4.34 3.77 -4.29
N LEU A 239 -3.72 4.14 -5.41
CA LEU A 239 -4.32 4.01 -6.75
C LEU A 239 -4.73 2.57 -7.06
N PHE A 240 -3.86 1.60 -6.78
CA PHE A 240 -4.13 0.19 -7.05
C PHE A 240 -5.27 -0.37 -6.18
N VAL A 241 -5.29 0.00 -4.91
CA VAL A 241 -6.36 -0.35 -3.96
C VAL A 241 -7.69 0.24 -4.42
N HIS A 242 -7.69 1.50 -4.88
CA HIS A 242 -8.86 2.14 -5.47
C HIS A 242 -9.33 1.46 -6.76
N LEU A 243 -8.41 1.11 -7.68
CA LEU A 243 -8.72 0.39 -8.92
C LEU A 243 -9.31 -1.00 -8.65
N LEU A 244 -8.86 -1.68 -7.61
CA LEU A 244 -9.42 -2.97 -7.20
C LEU A 244 -10.72 -2.86 -6.38
N GLY A 245 -11.20 -1.65 -6.12
CA GLY A 245 -12.42 -1.42 -5.34
C GLY A 245 -12.27 -1.86 -3.88
N TYR A 246 -11.11 -1.63 -3.27
CA TYR A 246 -10.88 -1.81 -1.84
C TYR A 246 -10.59 -0.47 -1.17
N ARG A 247 -10.81 -0.39 0.14
CA ARG A 247 -10.38 0.74 0.98
C ARG A 247 -9.63 0.21 2.19
N ARG A 248 -8.47 0.78 2.49
CA ARG A 248 -7.74 0.52 3.73
C ARG A 248 -8.52 1.11 4.90
N VAL A 249 -8.85 0.29 5.89
CA VAL A 249 -9.51 0.69 7.14
C VAL A 249 -8.70 0.12 8.31
N VAL A 250 -8.23 0.99 9.18
CA VAL A 250 -7.54 0.57 10.40
C VAL A 250 -8.58 0.41 11.52
N ARG A 251 -8.77 -0.80 12.04
CA ARG A 251 -9.65 -1.07 13.21
C ARG A 251 -8.91 -1.92 14.25
N ALA A 252 -8.99 -1.49 15.52
CA ALA A 252 -8.52 -2.23 16.68
C ALA A 252 -7.07 -2.79 16.53
N GLY A 253 -6.15 -1.98 16.03
CA GLY A 253 -4.74 -2.38 15.85
C GLY A 253 -4.50 -3.40 14.71
N SER A 254 -5.46 -3.58 13.81
CA SER A 254 -5.33 -4.41 12.61
C SER A 254 -5.67 -3.62 11.34
N VAL A 255 -4.91 -3.85 10.27
CA VAL A 255 -5.18 -3.26 8.96
C VAL A 255 -6.12 -4.19 8.21
N ARG A 256 -7.37 -3.75 8.00
CA ARG A 256 -8.34 -4.47 7.16
C ARG A 256 -8.54 -3.70 5.87
N TYR A 257 -8.78 -4.43 4.79
CA TYR A 257 -9.14 -3.79 3.54
C TYR A 257 -10.53 -4.28 3.22
N GLU A 258 -11.48 -3.38 3.39
CA GLU A 258 -12.87 -3.65 3.09
C GLU A 258 -13.03 -3.40 1.60
N ARG A 259 -13.77 -4.27 0.90
CA ARG A 259 -14.19 -3.98 -0.46
C ARG A 259 -14.91 -2.63 -0.36
N ALA A 260 -14.38 -1.60 -1.01
CA ALA A 260 -15.15 -0.43 -1.30
C ALA A 260 -16.29 -0.98 -2.15
N MET A 261 -17.44 -1.25 -1.51
CA MET A 261 -18.68 -1.30 -2.25
C MET A 261 -18.59 -0.06 -3.12
N GLN A 262 -18.45 -0.22 -4.46
CA GLN A 262 -19.02 0.73 -5.41
C GLN A 262 -20.26 1.18 -4.71
N ALA A 263 -20.32 2.43 -4.26
CA ALA A 263 -21.36 2.91 -3.36
C ALA A 263 -22.64 2.19 -3.78
N SER A 264 -22.99 1.13 -3.03
CA SER A 264 -23.93 0.12 -3.54
C SER A 264 -25.20 0.87 -3.39
N ALA A 265 -25.59 1.57 -4.47
CA ALA A 265 -26.22 2.88 -4.43
C ALA A 265 -27.08 2.96 -3.21
N LYS A 266 -26.52 3.49 -2.08
CA LYS A 266 -26.93 3.18 -0.68
C LYS A 266 -28.18 2.34 -0.75
N THR A 267 -28.13 1.00 -0.75
CA THR A 267 -29.33 0.16 -0.89
C THR A 267 -30.39 0.89 -0.12
N PRO A 268 -31.39 1.54 -0.79
CA PRO A 268 -32.12 2.59 -0.13
C PRO A 268 -32.60 1.90 1.13
N GLN A 269 -32.20 2.41 2.32
CA GLN A 269 -32.89 1.99 3.54
C GLN A 269 -34.33 2.00 3.10
N PRO A 270 -35.03 0.83 3.09
CA PRO A 270 -36.31 0.76 2.43
C PRO A 270 -37.07 1.92 3.02
N LYS A 271 -37.34 2.96 2.20
CA LYS A 271 -38.07 4.13 2.68
C LYS A 271 -39.24 3.48 3.37
N PRO A 272 -39.41 3.66 4.70
CA PRO A 272 -40.44 2.93 5.42
C PRO A 272 -41.68 3.12 4.59
N LYS A 273 -42.28 2.03 4.05
CA LYS A 273 -43.36 2.10 3.05
C LYS A 273 -44.30 3.18 3.56
N VAL A 274 -44.24 4.37 2.96
CA VAL A 274 -44.92 5.54 3.53
C VAL A 274 -46.36 5.24 3.20
N ASN A 275 -47.10 4.72 4.16
CA ASN A 275 -48.49 4.40 3.96
C ASN A 275 -49.20 5.73 3.67
N HIS A 276 -49.45 5.99 2.39
CA HIS A 276 -49.99 7.26 1.92
C HIS A 276 -51.42 7.50 2.44
N TYR A 277 -52.06 6.46 2.99
CA TYR A 277 -53.39 6.49 3.59
C TYR A 277 -53.38 6.62 5.13
N ALA A 278 -52.23 6.50 5.81
CA ALA A 278 -52.17 6.49 7.28
C ALA A 278 -52.69 7.79 7.91
N GLY A 279 -52.32 8.96 7.36
CA GLY A 279 -52.83 10.25 7.85
C GLY A 279 -54.34 10.40 7.64
N LEU A 280 -54.85 9.94 6.50
CA LEU A 280 -56.28 9.98 6.20
C LEU A 280 -57.08 9.05 7.14
N ILE A 281 -56.56 7.86 7.42
CA ILE A 281 -57.17 6.90 8.36
C ILE A 281 -57.17 7.45 9.78
N GLU A 282 -56.08 8.08 10.22
CA GLU A 282 -56.00 8.72 11.54
C GLU A 282 -57.03 9.84 11.68
N GLU A 283 -57.13 10.74 10.70
CA GLU A 283 -58.12 11.81 10.71
C GLU A 283 -59.56 11.28 10.73
N MET A 284 -59.85 10.22 9.97
CA MET A 284 -61.15 9.55 9.98
C MET A 284 -61.48 8.89 11.33
N GLN A 285 -60.49 8.25 11.98
CA GLN A 285 -60.67 7.64 13.31
C GLN A 285 -60.91 8.68 14.41
N VAL A 286 -60.26 9.84 14.32
CA VAL A 286 -60.54 10.94 15.25
C VAL A 286 -61.94 11.48 14.96
N PHE A 287 -62.27 11.71 13.69
CA PHE A 287 -63.60 12.19 13.28
C PHE A 287 -64.74 11.27 13.72
N SER A 288 -64.62 9.94 13.59
CA SER A 288 -65.68 9.03 14.04
C SER A 288 -66.00 9.15 15.54
N LYS A 289 -64.99 9.46 16.38
CA LYS A 289 -65.18 9.65 17.83
C LYS A 289 -65.97 10.91 18.17
N TYR A 290 -65.85 11.98 17.39
CA TYR A 290 -66.49 13.27 17.68
C TYR A 290 -67.59 13.69 16.68
N MET A 291 -67.83 12.90 15.63
CA MET A 291 -68.87 13.16 14.60
C MET A 291 -70.23 13.43 15.24
N GLY A 292 -70.49 12.77 16.37
CA GLY A 292 -71.73 12.92 17.11
C GLY A 292 -71.95 14.26 17.83
N GLN A 293 -70.95 15.14 17.86
CA GLN A 293 -70.95 16.43 18.55
C GLN A 293 -70.97 17.62 17.56
N ILE A 294 -71.08 17.36 16.25
CA ILE A 294 -70.98 18.36 15.19
C ILE A 294 -72.30 18.48 14.42
N ASP A 295 -72.60 19.68 13.93
CA ASP A 295 -73.78 19.93 13.08
C ASP A 295 -73.77 19.09 11.79
N ARG A 296 -74.95 18.65 11.36
CA ARG A 296 -75.15 17.79 10.18
C ARG A 296 -74.43 18.29 8.92
N ILE A 297 -74.51 19.60 8.66
CA ILE A 297 -73.91 20.23 7.46
C ILE A 297 -72.37 20.16 7.53
N ARG A 298 -71.80 20.39 8.70
CA ARG A 298 -70.35 20.36 8.91
C ARG A 298 -69.82 18.93 8.88
N ALA A 299 -70.57 17.96 9.42
CA ALA A 299 -70.25 16.54 9.30
C ALA A 299 -70.29 16.06 7.84
N ALA A 300 -71.32 16.42 7.07
CA ALA A 300 -71.42 16.06 5.64
C ALA A 300 -70.28 16.67 4.79
N SER A 301 -69.88 17.91 5.08
CA SER A 301 -68.75 18.57 4.42
C SER A 301 -67.42 17.85 4.68
N THR A 302 -67.16 17.46 5.92
CA THR A 302 -65.93 16.72 6.28
C THR A 302 -65.89 15.32 5.66
N ILE A 303 -67.02 14.61 5.59
CA ILE A 303 -67.13 13.32 4.87
C ILE A 303 -66.85 13.51 3.38
N GLY A 304 -67.38 14.58 2.76
CA GLY A 304 -67.08 14.93 1.37
C GLY A 304 -65.59 15.19 1.12
N ARG A 305 -64.91 15.88 2.05
CA ARG A 305 -63.46 16.11 2.01
C ARG A 305 -62.68 14.79 2.02
N PHE A 306 -63.01 13.89 2.96
CA PHE A 306 -62.36 12.59 3.06
C PHE A 306 -62.51 11.73 1.80
N LYS A 307 -63.68 11.78 1.15
CA LYS A 307 -63.92 11.07 -0.11
C LYS A 307 -63.09 11.63 -1.27
N SER A 308 -62.95 12.95 -1.36
CA SER A 308 -62.12 13.62 -2.36
C SER A 308 -60.63 13.30 -2.19
N GLU A 309 -60.14 13.34 -0.95
CA GLU A 309 -58.75 12.98 -0.61
C GLU A 309 -58.48 11.50 -0.88
N TYR A 310 -59.40 10.61 -0.52
CA TYR A 310 -59.32 9.19 -0.85
C TYR A 310 -59.27 8.95 -2.37
N GLN A 311 -60.12 9.61 -3.15
CA GLN A 311 -60.11 9.47 -4.62
C GLN A 311 -58.79 9.96 -5.23
N THR A 312 -58.24 11.06 -4.70
CA THR A 312 -56.95 11.60 -5.14
C THR A 312 -55.79 10.64 -4.82
N LEU A 313 -55.83 10.01 -3.64
CA LEU A 313 -54.83 9.01 -3.23
C LEU A 313 -54.99 7.70 -4.02
N ALA A 314 -56.22 7.23 -4.22
CA ALA A 314 -56.54 6.01 -4.96
C ALA A 314 -56.19 6.09 -6.45
N ALA A 315 -56.18 7.29 -7.03
CA ALA A 315 -55.75 7.52 -8.41
C ALA A 315 -54.23 7.50 -8.58
N LYS A 316 -53.46 7.86 -7.53
CA LYS A 316 -51.99 7.97 -7.59
C LYS A 316 -51.26 6.77 -7.00
N TYR A 317 -51.85 6.08 -6.04
CA TYR A 317 -51.21 5.04 -5.25
C TYR A 317 -52.10 3.79 -5.14
N ASN A 318 -51.57 2.64 -5.54
CA ASN A 318 -52.26 1.34 -5.46
C ASN A 318 -51.62 0.48 -4.37
N GLU A 319 -51.78 0.90 -3.11
CA GLU A 319 -51.17 0.29 -1.92
C GLU A 319 -52.15 -0.58 -1.12
N ASP A 320 -51.61 -1.49 -0.32
CA ASP A 320 -52.34 -2.48 0.50
C ASP A 320 -53.35 -1.84 1.48
N SER A 321 -53.15 -0.58 1.90
CA SER A 321 -53.99 0.16 2.86
C SER A 321 -55.19 0.90 2.25
N LYS A 322 -55.37 0.84 0.92
CA LYS A 322 -56.52 1.42 0.22
C LYS A 322 -57.86 0.82 0.66
N ALA A 323 -57.88 -0.49 0.93
CA ALA A 323 -59.08 -1.20 1.36
C ALA A 323 -59.55 -0.77 2.76
N ASP A 324 -58.61 -0.48 3.67
CA ASP A 324 -58.91 -0.05 5.03
C ASP A 324 -59.49 1.38 5.06
N ALA A 325 -58.92 2.29 4.27
CA ALA A 325 -59.46 3.64 4.10
C ALA A 325 -60.87 3.63 3.49
N GLU A 326 -61.12 2.77 2.49
CA GLU A 326 -62.45 2.62 1.88
C GLU A 326 -63.49 2.08 2.88
N LYS A 327 -63.10 1.08 3.67
CA LYS A 327 -63.96 0.50 4.71
C LYS A 327 -64.32 1.55 5.76
N MET A 328 -63.38 2.40 6.15
CA MET A 328 -63.59 3.45 7.14
C MET A 328 -64.53 4.56 6.65
N ILE A 329 -64.40 4.99 5.38
CA ILE A 329 -65.34 5.93 4.76
C ILE A 329 -66.76 5.36 4.79
N ARG A 330 -66.92 4.09 4.39
CA ARG A 330 -68.25 3.43 4.40
C ARG A 330 -68.83 3.32 5.80
N MET A 331 -68.00 3.03 6.82
CA MET A 331 -68.45 2.98 8.21
C MET A 331 -68.93 4.36 8.70
N ILE A 332 -68.17 5.43 8.42
CA ILE A 332 -68.54 6.80 8.79
C ILE A 332 -69.81 7.25 8.05
N GLU A 333 -69.96 6.93 6.76
CA GLU A 333 -71.18 7.20 5.99
C GLU A 333 -72.40 6.46 6.58
N GLN A 334 -72.24 5.19 6.97
CA GLN A 334 -73.31 4.41 7.61
C GLN A 334 -73.70 4.95 8.99
N GLU A 335 -72.72 5.35 9.80
CA GLU A 335 -72.98 5.98 11.11
C GLU A 335 -73.66 7.35 10.96
N PHE A 336 -73.28 8.13 9.93
CA PHE A 336 -73.91 9.40 9.61
C PHE A 336 -75.38 9.21 9.22
N MET A 337 -75.68 8.26 8.33
CA MET A 337 -77.04 7.94 7.89
C MET A 337 -77.92 7.32 8.98
N LYS A 338 -77.33 6.66 9.99
CA LYS A 338 -78.08 6.16 11.15
C LYS A 338 -78.45 7.27 12.15
N LYS A 339 -77.71 8.38 12.15
CA LYS A 339 -77.83 9.44 13.14
C LYS A 339 -78.60 10.67 12.65
N TYR A 340 -78.67 10.92 11.36
CA TYR A 340 -79.30 12.10 10.72
C TYR A 340 -80.18 11.73 9.52
#